data_AF-A0A5K1A9Z5-F1
#
_entry.id   AF-A0A5K1A9Z5-F1
#
_cell.length_a   1.000
_cell.length_b   1.000
_cell.length_c   1.000
_cell.angle_alpha   90.00
_cell.angle_beta   90.00
_cell.angle_gamma   90.00
#
_symmetry.space_group_name_H-M   'P 1'
#
loop_
_entity.id
_entity.type
_entity.pdbx_description
1 polymer ?
#
loop_
_entity_poly.entity_id
_entity_poly.type
_entity_poly.pdbx_seq_one_letter_code
_entity_poly.pdbx_strand_id
1 'polypeptide(L)' 'VGDVLLPPWAKGSAREFIRKHREALESNYVSENLHHWIDLIFGYKQRGK' A
#
# COMPACT_ATOMS: atom_id res chain seq x y z
N VAL A 1 0.16 8.70 23.76
CA VAL A 1 0.32 8.32 22.34
C VAL A 1 1.67 8.84 21.90
N GLY A 2 2.55 7.96 21.42
CA GLY A 2 3.94 8.29 21.03
C GLY A 2 4.19 8.03 19.55
N ASP A 3 5.40 8.36 19.08
CA ASP A 3 5.78 8.20 17.68
C ASP A 3 5.70 6.74 17.23
N VAL A 4 5.32 6.56 15.97
CA VAL A 4 5.24 5.23 15.33
C VAL A 4 6.66 4.71 15.11
N LEU A 5 6.91 3.46 15.52
CA LEU A 5 8.18 2.79 15.24
C LEU A 5 8.30 2.50 13.75
N LEU A 6 9.19 3.23 13.08
CA LEU A 6 9.43 3.08 11.66
C LEU A 6 10.33 1.88 11.36
N PRO A 7 10.08 1.16 10.25
CA PRO A 7 10.93 0.05 9.86
C PRO A 7 12.35 0.51 9.50
N PRO A 8 13.37 -0.37 9.60
CA PRO A 8 14.78 0.02 9.43
C PRO A 8 15.09 0.70 8.08
N TRP A 9 14.39 0.30 7.02
CA TRP A 9 14.55 0.87 5.68
C TRP A 9 14.09 2.32 5.56
N ALA A 10 13.27 2.81 6.50
CA ALA A 10 12.80 4.20 6.55
C ALA A 10 13.80 5.13 7.28
N LYS A 11 14.89 4.59 7.86
CA LYS A 11 15.97 5.35 8.50
C LYS A 11 15.51 6.40 9.53
N GLY A 12 14.43 6.10 10.26
CA GLY A 12 13.84 7.03 11.23
C GLY A 12 13.13 8.24 10.61
N SER A 13 12.95 8.29 9.29
CA SER A 13 12.28 9.38 8.58
C SER A 13 10.89 8.94 8.08
N ALA A 14 9.86 9.57 8.61
CA ALA A 14 8.48 9.38 8.13
C ALA A 14 8.33 9.75 6.64
N ARG A 15 9.16 10.69 6.16
CA ARG A 15 9.16 11.09 4.74
C ARG A 15 9.65 9.97 3.84
N GLU A 16 10.72 9.28 4.25
CA GLU A 16 11.23 8.12 3.50
C GLU A 16 10.26 6.94 3.55
N PHE A 17 9.57 6.76 4.69
CA PHE A 17 8.48 5.79 4.81
C PHE A 17 7.39 6.02 3.76
N ILE A 18 6.87 7.25 3.68
CA ILE A 18 5.80 7.62 2.74
C ILE A 18 6.30 7.54 1.29
N ARG A 19 7.53 8.02 1.01
CA ARG A 19 8.10 7.98 -0.34
C ARG A 19 8.15 6.56 -0.90
N LYS A 20 8.65 5.60 -0.12
CA LYS A 20 8.73 4.20 -0.55
C LYS A 20 7.36 3.53 -0.72
N HIS A 21 6.37 3.88 0.10
CA HIS A 21 5.00 3.39 -0.09
C HIS A 21 4.40 3.91 -1.38
N ARG A 22 4.63 5.20 -1.71
CA ARG A 22 4.20 5.77 -2.98
C ARG A 22 4.87 5.09 -4.16
N GLU A 23 6.18 4.86 -4.09
CA GLU A 23 6.92 4.13 -5.13
C GLU A 23 6.38 2.70 -5.33
N ALA A 24 6.05 2.00 -4.25
CA ALA A 24 5.45 0.67 -4.34
C ALA A 24 4.06 0.71 -4.99
N LEU A 25 3.22 1.68 -4.63
CA LEU A 25 1.88 1.86 -5.18
C LEU A 25 1.89 2.14 -6.69
N GLU A 26 2.86 2.93 -7.17
CA GLU A 26 3.01 3.29 -8.59
C GLU A 26 3.82 2.25 -9.39
N SER A 27 4.23 1.13 -8.78
CA SER A 27 5.00 0.10 -9.47
C SER A 27 4.16 -0.67 -10.49
N ASN A 28 4.82 -1.24 -11.51
CA ASN A 28 4.16 -2.09 -12.51
C ASN A 28 3.40 -3.25 -11.85
N TYR A 29 3.99 -3.88 -10.84
CA TYR A 29 3.36 -4.97 -10.12
C TYR A 29 2.01 -4.55 -9.51
N VAL A 30 1.98 -3.42 -8.81
CA VAL A 30 0.71 -2.94 -8.23
C VAL A 30 -0.24 -2.49 -9.34
N SER A 31 0.24 -1.79 -10.36
CA SER A 31 -0.59 -1.34 -11.48
C SER A 31 -1.30 -2.50 -12.19
N GLU A 32 -0.59 -3.60 -12.44
CA GLU A 32 -1.13 -4.80 -13.08
C GLU A 32 -2.15 -5.53 -12.17
N ASN A 33 -2.04 -5.41 -10.85
CA ASN A 33 -2.86 -6.17 -9.89
C ASN A 33 -3.91 -5.33 -9.14
N LEU A 34 -3.87 -3.99 -9.24
CA LEU A 34 -4.70 -3.09 -8.44
C LEU A 34 -6.20 -3.33 -8.66
N HIS A 35 -6.59 -3.68 -9.88
CA HIS A 35 -7.98 -3.97 -10.23
C HIS A 35 -8.54 -5.16 -9.44
N HIS A 36 -7.72 -6.14 -9.06
CA HIS A 36 -8.17 -7.24 -8.19
C HIS A 36 -8.55 -6.76 -6.79
N TRP A 37 -7.80 -5.80 -6.23
CA TRP A 37 -8.16 -5.19 -4.95
C TRP A 37 -9.45 -4.37 -5.07
N ILE A 38 -9.62 -3.62 -6.16
CA ILE A 38 -10.87 -2.89 -6.45
C ILE A 38 -12.05 -3.87 -6.53
N ASP A 39 -11.89 -5.00 -7.21
CA ASP A 39 -12.94 -6.03 -7.31
C ASP A 39 -13.39 -6.56 -5.95
N LEU A 40 -12.46 -6.66 -4.99
CA LEU A 40 -12.74 -7.13 -3.62
C LEU A 40 -13.43 -6.05 -2.78
N ILE A 41 -12.97 -4.80 -2.86
CA ILE A 41 -13.47 -3.72 -1.99
C ILE A 41 -14.75 -3.10 -2.53
N PHE A 42 -14.84 -2.91 -3.85
CA PHE A 42 -15.93 -2.18 -4.51
C PHE A 42 -16.64 -2.99 -5.60
N GLY A 43 -16.04 -4.10 -6.05
CA GLY A 43 -16.57 -4.89 -7.16
C GLY A 43 -17.38 -6.12 -6.73
N TYR A 44 -17.62 -6.99 -7.71
CA TYR A 44 -18.50 -8.15 -7.57
C TYR A 44 -17.98 -9.21 -6.58
N LYS A 45 -16.67 -9.21 -6.28
CA LYS A 45 -16.05 -10.15 -5.33
C LYS A 45 -16.28 -9.76 -3.86
N GLN A 46 -16.88 -8.61 -3.59
CA GLN A 46 -17.22 -8.18 -2.23
C GLN A 46 -18.25 -9.10 -1.55
N ARG A 47 -19.17 -9.67 -2.34
CA ARG A 47 -20.21 -10.57 -1.85
C ARG A 47 -19.82 -12.00 -2.16
N GLY A 48 -19.46 -12.76 -1.12
CA GLY A 48 -19.08 -14.17 -1.26
C GLY A 48 -20.16 -14.99 -1.94
N LYS A 49 -19.97 -15.26 -3.23
CA LYS A 49 -20.56 -16.36 -3.98
C LYS A 49 -19.43 -17.11 -4.64
#